data_AF-A0A385Q2K7-F1
#
_entry.id   AF-A0A385Q2K7-F1
#
_cell.length_a   1.000
_cell.length_b   1.000
_cell.length_c   1.000
_cell.angle_alpha   90.00
_cell.angle_beta   90.00
_cell.angle_gamma   90.00
#
_symmetry.space_group_name_H-M   'P 1'
#
loop_
_entity.id
_entity.type
_entity.pdbx_description
1 polymer ?
#
loop_
_entity_poly.entity_id
_entity_poly.type
_entity_poly.pdbx_seq_one_letter_code
_entity_poly.pdbx_strand_id
1 'polypeptide(L)'
;MNDISRTKYFSLISGIIFLIVGIYIITRPLFIAYTINIIFCVMLLIEGISQISAYLSEKREGRSNWRLVEGIISIIIGIYLVIGYPLGLPITIIVAIGIWLFFIGISKLLMGMRVVKFEKNIGQRLIVIAVIQIIFGIIVILNPLLIASYISLIIAISLIVQAIVAIFRFFRLNRMERKLK
;
A
#
# COMPACT_ATOMS: atom_id res chain seq x y z
N MET A 1 -21.53 -23.99 -26.46
CA MET A 1 -21.56 -22.70 -27.20
C MET A 1 -21.98 -21.50 -26.35
N ASN A 2 -22.94 -21.62 -25.42
CA ASN A 2 -23.43 -20.49 -24.61
C ASN A 2 -22.42 -19.88 -23.62
N ASP A 3 -21.46 -20.68 -23.12
CA ASP A 3 -20.44 -20.17 -22.18
C ASP A 3 -19.35 -19.35 -22.86
N ILE A 4 -19.00 -19.68 -24.11
CA ILE A 4 -17.97 -18.96 -24.88
C ILE A 4 -18.47 -17.56 -25.25
N SER A 5 -19.72 -17.45 -25.69
CA SER A 5 -20.34 -16.18 -26.06
C SER A 5 -20.48 -15.26 -24.85
N ARG A 6 -20.95 -15.76 -23.70
CA ARG A 6 -20.97 -14.99 -22.43
C ARG A 6 -19.58 -14.51 -22.04
N THR A 7 -18.60 -15.42 -21.99
CA THR A 7 -17.22 -15.10 -21.57
C THR A 7 -16.56 -14.04 -22.45
N LYS A 8 -16.83 -14.06 -23.75
CA LYS A 8 -16.36 -13.06 -24.71
C LYS A 8 -16.86 -11.65 -24.33
N TYR A 9 -18.17 -11.47 -24.14
CA TYR A 9 -18.73 -10.16 -23.78
C TYR A 9 -18.26 -9.68 -22.41
N PHE A 10 -18.16 -10.59 -21.41
CA PHE A 10 -17.56 -10.25 -20.11
C PHE A 10 -16.13 -9.71 -20.25
N SER A 11 -15.31 -10.32 -21.12
CA SER A 11 -13.95 -9.86 -21.39
C SER A 11 -13.88 -8.49 -22.07
N LEU A 12 -14.84 -8.17 -22.94
CA LEU A 12 -14.87 -6.86 -23.59
C LEU A 12 -15.29 -5.77 -22.60
N ILE A 13 -16.34 -6.04 -21.81
CA ILE A 13 -16.85 -5.12 -20.79
C ILE A 13 -15.77 -4.83 -19.76
N SER A 14 -15.09 -5.85 -19.23
CA SER A 14 -13.98 -5.64 -18.28
C SER A 14 -12.85 -4.82 -18.89
N GLY A 15 -12.52 -5.04 -20.17
CA GLY A 15 -11.52 -4.25 -20.87
C GLY A 15 -11.87 -2.77 -20.98
N ILE A 16 -13.12 -2.45 -21.34
CA ILE A 16 -13.61 -1.08 -21.41
C ILE A 16 -13.59 -0.43 -20.02
N ILE A 17 -14.04 -1.14 -18.98
CA ILE A 17 -14.02 -0.66 -17.60
C ILE A 17 -12.59 -0.33 -17.17
N PHE A 18 -11.64 -1.25 -17.37
CA PHE A 18 -10.24 -1.02 -17.00
C PHE A 18 -9.63 0.18 -17.72
N LEU A 19 -9.96 0.39 -18.99
CA LEU A 19 -9.49 1.54 -19.75
C LEU A 19 -10.06 2.86 -19.19
N ILE A 20 -11.37 2.92 -18.93
CA ILE A 20 -12.02 4.11 -18.35
C ILE A 20 -11.43 4.42 -16.97
N VAL A 21 -11.33 3.42 -16.10
CA VAL A 21 -10.78 3.60 -14.75
C VAL A 21 -9.30 4.01 -14.80
N GLY A 22 -8.51 3.41 -15.69
CA GLY A 22 -7.11 3.77 -15.88
C GLY A 22 -6.93 5.23 -16.29
N ILE A 23 -7.70 5.70 -17.27
CA ILE A 23 -7.69 7.12 -17.70
C ILE A 23 -8.15 8.04 -16.56
N TYR A 24 -9.22 7.67 -15.86
CA TYR A 24 -9.74 8.46 -14.73
C TYR A 24 -8.68 8.66 -13.65
N ILE A 25 -7.96 7.60 -13.29
CA ILE A 25 -6.90 7.61 -12.28
C ILE A 25 -5.74 8.56 -12.67
N ILE A 26 -5.35 8.61 -13.96
CA ILE A 26 -4.33 9.54 -14.45
C ILE A 26 -4.77 10.99 -14.23
N THR A 27 -6.04 11.30 -14.49
CA THR A 27 -6.57 12.67 -14.30
C THR A 27 -6.76 13.05 -12.83
N ARG A 28 -6.89 12.06 -11.94
CA ARG A 28 -7.18 12.26 -10.51
C ARG A 28 -6.26 11.36 -9.65
N PRO A 29 -4.96 11.63 -9.56
CA PRO A 29 -4.00 10.76 -8.85
C PRO A 29 -4.31 10.61 -7.36
N LEU A 30 -4.94 11.62 -6.76
CA LEU A 30 -5.38 11.61 -5.37
C LEU A 30 -6.52 10.63 -5.07
N PHE A 31 -7.24 10.15 -6.09
CA PHE A 31 -8.35 9.21 -5.92
C PHE A 31 -7.89 7.87 -5.32
N ILE A 32 -6.74 7.36 -5.76
CA ILE A 32 -6.18 6.11 -5.22
C ILE A 32 -5.87 6.22 -3.74
N ALA A 33 -5.28 7.35 -3.32
CA ALA A 33 -4.94 7.57 -1.94
C ALA A 33 -6.19 7.50 -1.05
N TYR A 34 -7.31 8.06 -1.52
CA TYR A 34 -8.59 7.97 -0.85
C TYR A 34 -9.11 6.51 -0.76
N THR A 35 -9.07 5.75 -1.86
CA THR A 35 -9.56 4.37 -1.89
C THR A 35 -8.75 3.44 -0.96
N ILE A 36 -7.43 3.65 -0.88
CA ILE A 36 -6.54 2.82 -0.04
C ILE A 36 -6.63 3.20 1.45
N ASN A 37 -7.12 4.40 1.77
CA ASN A 37 -7.13 4.93 3.14
C ASN A 37 -7.76 3.95 4.15
N ILE A 38 -8.93 3.39 3.85
CA ILE A 38 -9.63 2.47 4.78
C ILE A 38 -8.78 1.23 5.06
N ILE A 39 -8.19 0.63 4.03
CA ILE A 39 -7.33 -0.55 4.18
C ILE A 39 -6.12 -0.20 5.04
N PHE A 40 -5.50 0.94 4.78
CA PHE A 40 -4.34 1.40 5.54
C PHE A 40 -4.68 1.70 7.00
N CYS A 41 -5.84 2.33 7.28
CA CYS A 41 -6.34 2.54 8.64
C CYS A 41 -6.45 1.24 9.42
N VAL A 42 -7.08 0.22 8.81
CA VAL A 42 -7.23 -1.09 9.44
C VAL A 42 -5.87 -1.73 9.71
N MET A 43 -4.93 -1.63 8.77
CA MET A 43 -3.56 -2.13 8.97
C MET A 43 -2.85 -1.44 10.13
N LEU A 44 -2.93 -0.11 10.23
CA LEU A 44 -2.32 0.66 11.31
C LEU A 44 -2.88 0.30 12.69
N LEU A 45 -4.20 0.09 12.78
CA LEU A 45 -4.84 -0.31 14.03
C LEU A 45 -4.40 -1.73 14.44
N ILE A 46 -4.37 -2.67 13.49
CA ILE A 46 -3.92 -4.05 13.74
C ILE A 46 -2.46 -4.05 14.19
N GLU A 47 -1.58 -3.33 13.49
CA GLU A 47 -0.17 -3.24 13.85
C GLU A 47 0.02 -2.56 15.21
N GLY A 48 -0.70 -1.48 15.47
CA GLY A 48 -0.66 -0.79 16.76
C GLY A 48 -1.05 -1.70 17.93
N ILE A 49 -2.15 -2.44 17.79
CA ILE A 49 -2.59 -3.44 18.76
C ILE A 49 -1.55 -4.55 18.90
N SER A 50 -1.00 -5.03 17.78
CA SER A 50 0.03 -6.07 17.77
C SER A 50 1.28 -5.64 18.55
N GLN A 51 1.81 -4.44 18.31
CA GLN A 51 2.98 -3.92 19.00
C GLN A 51 2.75 -3.72 20.50
N ILE A 52 1.58 -3.21 20.89
CA ILE A 52 1.21 -3.08 22.30
C ILE A 52 1.09 -4.46 22.96
N SER A 53 0.44 -5.41 22.30
CA SER A 53 0.30 -6.78 22.81
C SER A 53 1.65 -7.46 23.00
N ALA A 54 2.56 -7.31 22.02
CA ALA A 54 3.92 -7.84 22.08
C ALA A 54 4.71 -7.24 23.24
N TYR A 55 4.59 -5.92 23.47
CA TYR A 55 5.21 -5.26 24.60
C TYR A 55 4.71 -5.80 25.96
N LEU A 56 3.41 -6.07 26.08
CA LEU A 56 2.82 -6.61 27.31
C LEU A 56 3.26 -8.05 27.58
N SER A 57 3.36 -8.88 26.55
CA SER A 57 3.78 -10.29 26.63
C SER A 57 5.28 -10.46 26.93
N GLU A 58 6.11 -9.46 26.64
CA GLU A 58 7.56 -9.54 26.85
C GLU A 58 7.91 -9.39 28.34
N LYS A 59 8.82 -10.24 28.84
CA LYS A 59 9.33 -10.15 30.23
C LYS A 59 10.03 -8.81 30.45
N ARG A 60 9.94 -8.24 31.66
CA ARG A 60 10.45 -6.89 32.00
C ARG A 60 11.90 -6.63 31.53
N GLU A 61 12.75 -7.64 31.57
CA GLU A 61 14.17 -7.54 31.17
C GLU A 61 14.39 -7.45 29.64
N GLY A 62 13.43 -7.90 28.83
CA GLY A 62 13.48 -7.85 27.36
C GLY A 62 12.61 -6.76 26.74
N ARG A 63 11.84 -6.02 27.55
CA ARG A 63 10.88 -5.03 27.04
C ARG A 63 11.58 -3.90 26.31
N SER A 64 11.14 -3.66 25.08
CA SER A 64 11.52 -2.47 24.34
C SER A 64 10.43 -1.41 24.46
N ASN A 65 10.66 -0.37 25.27
CA ASN A 65 9.75 0.78 25.38
C ASN A 65 9.46 1.42 24.01
N TRP A 66 10.36 1.24 23.05
CA TRP A 66 10.18 1.73 21.69
C TRP A 66 9.04 1.01 20.93
N ARG A 67 8.80 -0.28 21.18
CA ARG A 67 7.64 -1.00 20.61
C ARG A 67 6.32 -0.41 21.12
N LEU A 68 6.27 -0.02 22.39
CA LEU A 68 5.08 0.62 22.96
C LEU A 68 4.82 1.97 22.27
N VAL A 69 5.86 2.78 22.07
CA VAL A 69 5.77 4.07 21.37
C VAL A 69 5.29 3.88 19.93
N GLU A 70 5.87 2.94 19.19
CA GLU A 70 5.46 2.61 17.82
C GLU A 70 4.00 2.16 17.74
N GLY A 71 3.58 1.31 18.68
CA GLY A 71 2.19 0.84 18.76
C GLY A 71 1.20 1.99 19.01
N ILE A 72 1.51 2.86 19.96
CA ILE A 72 0.70 4.04 20.27
C ILE A 72 0.62 4.99 19.07
N ILE A 73 1.75 5.28 18.42
CA ILE A 73 1.79 6.15 17.23
C ILE A 73 0.94 5.56 16.11
N SER A 74 1.05 4.25 15.85
CA SER A 74 0.27 3.58 14.80
C SER A 74 -1.24 3.66 15.07
N ILE A 75 -1.67 3.46 16.33
CA ILE A 75 -3.08 3.62 16.72
C ILE A 75 -3.54 5.07 16.54
N ILE A 76 -2.76 6.05 17.00
CA ILE A 76 -3.11 7.47 16.91
C ILE A 76 -3.27 7.88 15.44
N ILE A 77 -2.32 7.51 14.58
CA ILE A 77 -2.40 7.79 13.14
C ILE A 77 -3.60 7.09 12.51
N GLY A 78 -3.85 5.82 12.86
CA GLY A 78 -5.00 5.06 12.37
C GLY A 78 -6.33 5.73 12.73
N ILE A 79 -6.52 6.10 14.01
CA ILE A 79 -7.72 6.80 14.48
C ILE A 79 -7.85 8.17 13.79
N TYR A 80 -6.76 8.91 13.68
CA TYR A 80 -6.75 10.22 13.01
C TYR A 80 -7.22 10.10 11.55
N LEU A 81 -6.79 9.07 10.83
CA LEU A 81 -7.20 8.85 9.44
C LEU A 81 -8.66 8.40 9.32
N VAL A 82 -9.17 7.62 10.28
CA VAL A 82 -10.60 7.24 10.35
C VAL A 82 -11.47 8.47 10.55
N ILE A 83 -11.11 9.36 11.49
CA ILE A 83 -11.86 10.59 11.76
C ILE A 83 -11.69 11.61 10.64
N GLY A 84 -10.51 11.66 10.01
CA GLY A 84 -10.19 12.55 8.90
C GLY A 84 -10.81 12.13 7.57
N TYR A 85 -11.31 10.90 7.44
CA TYR A 85 -11.98 10.38 6.24
C TYR A 85 -13.09 11.32 5.71
N PRO A 86 -14.04 11.82 6.54
CA PRO A 86 -15.04 12.80 6.10
C PRO A 86 -14.50 14.20 5.74
N LEU A 87 -13.27 14.57 6.14
CA LEU A 87 -12.68 15.89 5.86
C LEU A 87 -12.10 16.02 4.44
N GLY A 88 -12.05 14.93 3.66
CA GLY A 88 -11.82 14.99 2.22
C GLY A 88 -10.43 15.49 1.80
N LEU A 89 -9.38 15.27 2.61
CA LEU A 89 -8.00 15.64 2.27
C LEU A 89 -7.16 14.40 1.86
N PRO A 90 -7.12 14.02 0.57
CA PRO A 90 -6.36 12.86 0.09
C PRO A 90 -4.84 12.95 0.32
N ILE A 91 -4.32 14.13 0.63
CA ILE A 91 -2.90 14.34 0.93
C ILE A 91 -2.56 13.81 2.33
N THR A 92 -3.51 13.88 3.26
CA THR A 92 -3.31 13.52 4.67
C THR A 92 -2.91 12.06 4.84
N ILE A 93 -3.52 11.15 4.08
CA ILE A 93 -3.17 9.72 4.11
C ILE A 93 -1.73 9.47 3.65
N ILE A 94 -1.26 10.18 2.62
CA ILE A 94 0.11 10.01 2.10
C ILE A 94 1.12 10.52 3.12
N VAL A 95 0.86 11.69 3.72
CA VAL A 95 1.71 12.24 4.77
C VAL A 95 1.72 11.32 6.00
N ALA A 96 0.57 10.79 6.40
CA ALA A 96 0.44 9.84 7.50
C ALA A 96 1.26 8.56 7.25
N ILE A 97 1.20 8.01 6.02
CA ILE A 97 2.06 6.88 5.60
C ILE A 97 3.54 7.25 5.75
N GLY A 98 3.94 8.44 5.32
CA GLY A 98 5.32 8.91 5.43
C GLY A 98 5.81 9.03 6.87
N ILE A 99 4.97 9.60 7.76
CA ILE A 99 5.26 9.71 9.20
C ILE A 99 5.38 8.32 9.83
N TRP A 100 4.43 7.43 9.54
CA TRP A 100 4.47 6.06 10.06
C TRP A 100 5.72 5.30 9.59
N LEU A 101 6.08 5.39 8.30
CA LEU A 101 7.32 4.81 7.76
C LEU A 101 8.57 5.35 8.44
N PHE A 102 8.60 6.65 8.73
CA PHE A 102 9.71 7.28 9.44
C PHE A 102 9.87 6.70 10.85
N PHE A 103 8.79 6.58 11.61
CA PHE A 103 8.83 6.00 12.97
C PHE A 103 9.24 4.53 12.97
N ILE A 104 8.68 3.72 12.07
CA ILE A 104 9.09 2.32 11.89
C ILE A 104 10.58 2.22 11.53
N GLY A 105 11.05 3.11 10.67
CA GLY A 105 12.45 3.21 10.31
C GLY A 105 13.33 3.43 11.54
N ILE A 106 12.97 4.39 12.41
CA ILE A 106 13.68 4.60 13.69
C ILE A 106 13.63 3.35 14.56
N SER A 107 12.48 2.68 14.68
CA SER A 107 12.36 1.42 15.44
C SER A 107 13.33 0.35 14.98
N LYS A 108 13.38 0.11 13.68
CA LYS A 108 14.26 -0.90 13.10
C LYS A 108 15.72 -0.50 13.22
N LEU A 109 16.03 0.79 13.19
CA LEU A 109 17.39 1.28 13.40
C LEU A 109 17.86 0.95 14.83
N LEU A 110 17.05 1.30 15.84
CA LEU A 110 17.33 1.01 17.25
C LEU A 110 17.40 -0.49 17.52
N MET A 111 16.54 -1.29 16.89
CA MET A 111 16.60 -2.75 16.97
C MET A 111 17.86 -3.30 16.32
N GLY A 112 18.19 -2.87 15.10
CA GLY A 112 19.37 -3.28 14.37
C GLY A 112 20.67 -2.98 15.11
N MET A 113 20.77 -1.81 15.76
CA MET A 113 21.92 -1.45 16.61
C MET A 113 22.06 -2.33 17.86
N ARG A 114 20.97 -2.90 18.37
CA ARG A 114 21.03 -3.90 19.45
C ARG A 114 21.44 -5.26 18.91
N VAL A 115 20.80 -5.71 17.82
CA VAL A 115 21.02 -7.03 17.23
C VAL A 115 22.43 -7.17 16.64
N VAL A 116 23.02 -6.11 16.09
CA VAL A 116 24.37 -6.17 15.48
C VAL A 116 25.46 -6.58 16.48
N LYS A 117 25.23 -6.38 17.79
CA LYS A 117 26.13 -6.80 18.86
C LYS A 117 26.11 -8.31 19.08
N PHE A 118 25.01 -8.98 18.77
CA PHE A 118 24.83 -10.43 18.93
C PHE A 118 25.01 -11.17 17.60
N GLU A 119 24.36 -10.66 16.54
CA GLU A 119 24.43 -11.18 15.19
C GLU A 119 24.68 -10.06 14.19
N LYS A 120 25.95 -9.90 13.81
CA LYS A 120 26.42 -8.82 12.93
C LYS A 120 25.67 -8.77 11.59
N ASN A 121 25.48 -9.92 10.95
CA ASN A 121 24.83 -10.00 9.63
C ASN A 121 23.36 -9.55 9.66
N ILE A 122 22.60 -10.01 10.66
CA ILE A 122 21.18 -9.63 10.81
C ILE A 122 21.07 -8.17 11.22
N GLY A 123 21.89 -7.72 12.18
CA GLY A 123 21.89 -6.34 12.64
C GLY A 123 22.22 -5.33 11.55
N GLN A 124 23.24 -5.60 10.72
CA GLN A 124 23.61 -4.73 9.59
C GLN A 124 22.48 -4.65 8.55
N ARG A 125 21.85 -5.78 8.21
CA ARG A 125 20.69 -5.81 7.31
C ARG A 125 19.53 -4.96 7.84
N LEU A 126 19.22 -5.09 9.14
CA LEU A 126 18.19 -4.29 9.79
C LEU A 126 18.50 -2.79 9.74
N ILE A 127 19.75 -2.41 10.00
CA ILE A 127 20.19 -1.00 9.93
C ILE A 127 20.05 -0.45 8.51
N VAL A 128 20.47 -1.20 7.48
CA VAL A 128 20.34 -0.76 6.09
C VAL A 128 18.86 -0.58 5.71
N ILE A 129 18.01 -1.54 6.05
CA ILE A 129 16.55 -1.45 5.81
C ILE A 129 15.97 -0.24 6.53
N ALA A 130 16.38 0.00 7.77
CA ALA A 130 15.91 1.13 8.57
C ALA A 130 16.27 2.48 7.94
N VAL A 131 17.52 2.66 7.50
CA VAL A 131 17.96 3.90 6.83
C VAL A 131 17.16 4.14 5.54
N ILE A 132 16.96 3.10 4.73
CA ILE A 132 16.14 3.19 3.51
C ILE A 132 14.71 3.62 3.86
N GLN A 133 14.10 3.03 4.90
CA GLN A 133 12.74 3.37 5.32
C GLN A 133 12.63 4.81 5.83
N ILE A 134 13.61 5.29 6.60
CA ILE A 134 13.64 6.68 7.09
C ILE A 134 13.72 7.65 5.91
N ILE A 135 14.66 7.42 4.98
CA ILE A 135 14.81 8.27 3.80
C ILE A 135 13.53 8.27 2.96
N PHE A 136 12.95 7.09 2.73
CA PHE A 136 11.71 6.97 1.96
C PHE A 136 10.54 7.68 2.66
N GLY A 137 10.40 7.52 3.99
CA GLY A 137 9.40 8.24 4.78
C GLY A 137 9.56 9.76 4.67
N ILE A 138 10.79 10.28 4.77
CA ILE A 138 11.08 11.71 4.58
C ILE A 138 10.70 12.19 3.18
N ILE A 139 11.08 11.45 2.13
CA ILE A 139 10.72 11.80 0.74
C ILE A 139 9.21 11.87 0.58
N VAL A 140 8.47 10.92 1.17
CA VAL A 140 7.00 10.88 1.12
C VAL A 140 6.38 12.09 1.83
N ILE A 141 6.90 12.47 3.00
CA ILE A 141 6.43 13.63 3.75
C ILE A 141 6.70 14.93 2.98
N LEU A 142 7.89 15.07 2.39
CA LEU A 142 8.29 16.29 1.70
C LEU A 142 7.59 16.46 0.35
N ASN A 143 7.27 15.36 -0.34
CA ASN A 143 6.74 15.39 -1.70
C ASN A 143 5.49 14.51 -1.89
N PRO A 144 4.42 14.70 -1.10
CA PRO A 144 3.26 13.81 -1.12
C PRO A 144 2.51 13.82 -2.46
N LEU A 145 2.48 14.96 -3.14
CA LEU A 145 1.84 15.09 -4.47
C LEU A 145 2.58 14.30 -5.56
N LEU A 146 3.92 14.33 -5.53
CA LEU A 146 4.73 13.55 -6.46
C LEU A 146 4.52 12.05 -6.21
N ILE A 147 4.55 11.62 -4.95
CA ILE A 147 4.31 10.22 -4.58
C ILE A 147 2.92 9.75 -5.01
N ALA A 148 1.87 10.55 -4.79
CA ALA A 148 0.52 10.24 -5.27
C ALA A 148 0.50 10.02 -6.78
N SER A 149 1.17 10.90 -7.52
CA SER A 149 1.21 10.88 -8.98
C SER A 149 1.95 9.65 -9.51
N TYR A 150 3.09 9.29 -8.90
CA TYR A 150 3.84 8.08 -9.27
C TYR A 150 3.07 6.79 -9.01
N ILE A 151 2.45 6.66 -7.83
CA ILE A 151 1.61 5.50 -7.49
C ILE A 151 0.45 5.39 -8.48
N SER A 152 -0.19 6.52 -8.77
CA SER A 152 -1.28 6.61 -9.74
C SER A 152 -0.88 6.16 -11.13
N LEU A 153 0.27 6.64 -11.62
CA LEU A 153 0.79 6.28 -12.93
C LEU A 153 1.03 4.77 -13.06
N ILE A 154 1.65 4.14 -12.06
CA ILE A 154 1.92 2.70 -12.08
C ILE A 154 0.61 1.89 -12.14
N ILE A 155 -0.38 2.27 -11.31
CA ILE A 155 -1.69 1.60 -11.28
C ILE A 155 -2.43 1.82 -12.59
N ALA A 156 -2.46 3.05 -13.11
CA ALA A 156 -3.12 3.37 -14.38
C ALA A 156 -2.53 2.61 -15.56
N ILE A 157 -1.19 2.56 -15.67
CA ILE A 157 -0.51 1.79 -16.72
C ILE A 157 -0.89 0.31 -16.60
N SER A 158 -0.91 -0.24 -15.38
CA SER A 158 -1.30 -1.62 -15.13
C SER A 158 -2.74 -1.90 -15.58
N LEU A 159 -3.68 -0.98 -15.32
CA LEU A 159 -5.07 -1.09 -15.76
C LEU A 159 -5.20 -0.99 -17.29
N ILE A 160 -4.46 -0.09 -17.93
CA ILE A 160 -4.44 0.05 -19.39
C ILE A 160 -3.91 -1.24 -20.04
N VAL A 161 -2.84 -1.83 -19.48
CA VAL A 161 -2.32 -3.13 -19.94
C VAL A 161 -3.38 -4.21 -19.79
N GLN A 162 -4.08 -4.27 -18.65
CA GLN A 162 -5.18 -5.23 -18.47
C GLN A 162 -6.34 -5.02 -19.44
N ALA A 163 -6.67 -3.76 -19.77
CA ALA A 163 -7.66 -3.45 -20.78
C ALA A 163 -7.28 -4.01 -22.15
N ILE A 164 -6.04 -3.81 -22.57
CA ILE A 164 -5.49 -4.34 -23.83
C ILE A 164 -5.60 -5.87 -23.85
N VAL A 165 -5.16 -6.55 -22.78
CA VAL A 165 -5.25 -8.02 -22.66
C VAL A 165 -6.69 -8.51 -22.76
N ALA A 166 -7.63 -7.84 -22.10
CA ALA A 166 -9.04 -8.21 -22.11
C ALA A 166 -9.67 -8.04 -23.51
N ILE A 167 -9.29 -7.00 -24.25
CA ILE A 167 -9.69 -6.79 -25.66
C ILE A 167 -9.10 -7.88 -26.56
N PHE A 168 -7.81 -8.23 -26.41
CA PHE A 168 -7.21 -9.35 -27.16
C PHE A 168 -7.91 -10.68 -26.87
N ARG A 169 -8.27 -10.93 -25.60
CA ARG A 169 -9.01 -12.12 -25.20
C ARG A 169 -10.39 -12.18 -25.85
N PHE A 170 -11.10 -11.06 -25.98
CA PHE A 170 -12.35 -10.98 -26.75
C PHE A 170 -12.18 -11.43 -28.21
N PHE A 171 -11.17 -10.89 -28.90
CA PHE A 171 -10.91 -11.24 -30.30
C PHE A 171 -10.53 -12.72 -30.46
N ARG A 172 -9.72 -13.25 -29.55
CA ARG A 172 -9.36 -14.68 -29.53
C ARG A 172 -10.59 -15.57 -29.34
N LEU A 173 -11.44 -15.27 -28.35
CA LEU A 173 -12.67 -16.03 -28.09
C LEU A 173 -13.64 -15.95 -29.28
N ASN A 174 -13.78 -14.78 -29.90
CA ASN A 174 -14.60 -14.60 -31.10
C ASN A 174 -14.11 -15.48 -32.27
N ARG A 175 -12.80 -15.58 -32.46
CA ARG A 175 -12.21 -16.44 -33.51
C ARG A 175 -12.43 -17.93 -33.20
N MET A 176 -12.37 -18.34 -31.93
CA MET A 176 -12.64 -19.72 -31.53
C MET A 176 -14.11 -20.10 -31.72
N GLU A 177 -15.04 -19.23 -31.32
CA GLU A 177 -16.48 -19.46 -31.51
C GLU A 177 -16.84 -19.65 -33.00
N ARG A 178 -16.21 -18.89 -33.90
CA ARG A 178 -16.37 -19.03 -35.35
C ARG A 178 -15.81 -20.33 -35.92
N LYS A 179 -14.82 -20.95 -35.28
CA LYS A 179 -14.22 -22.23 -35.72
C LYS A 179 -14.98 -23.46 -35.20
N LEU A 180 -15.78 -23.28 -34.16
CA LEU A 180 -16.57 -24.34 -33.52
C LEU A 180 -18.03 -24.35 -34.01
N LYS A 181 -18.41 -23.37 -34.82
CA LYS A 181 -19.63 -23.34 -35.65
C LYS A 181 -19.29 -23.92 -37.02
#